data_AF-A0A9E7F378-F1
#
_entry.id   AF-A0A9E7F378-F1
#
_cell.length_a   1.000
_cell.length_b   1.000
_cell.length_c   1.000
_cell.angle_alpha   90.00
_cell.angle_beta   90.00
_cell.angle_gamma   90.00
#
_symmetry.space_group_name_H-M   'P 1'
#
loop_
_entity.id
_entity.type
_entity.pdbx_description
1 polymer ?
#
loop_
_entity_poly.entity_id
_entity_poly.type
_entity_poly.pdbx_seq_one_letter_code
_entity_poly.pdbx_strand_id
1 'polypeptide(L)'
;MSIPHLFRCPISLDLFTDPVTLSTGQTYDRPCIERWLADGNLTCPVTMQRLSDASFVPNHTLRHLIDQWLIAGAADFHCRTKPTRPVNDNELSLAAVKQKLQSPDMASAAKLQALGKVRALAVESDIGQACLIQLGFLPLLLQLLFRAPWPADSELIEVALDCVLSFSPASPLDSLNMLTDSSNLDSLMLLLDQGSTRIKTSLCHLLEVIATSPATQEPSLIVGQSPRVLQALVFLAQDKPSGAASEAAVRAIAGLCSSEANRGNAIREGAVDGIVSYLSSPAGKTDARASAALELLLGHEEGKRAAVRNPNAIPLLVKMVFEVPSDHKGGEHAVGSLLRVCCDSTPATTQAVDAGVVMQLLLLLQSQCSSRAKAKARALLKLVKSMQEVASATSTSDLKPCFAQHKPF
;
A
#
# COMPACT_ATOMS: atom_id res chain seq x y z
N MET A 1 18.58 22.55 6.98
CA MET A 1 18.39 23.36 8.20
C MET A 1 18.78 22.52 9.41
N SER A 2 19.38 23.07 10.47
CA SER A 2 19.62 22.34 11.73
C SER A 2 18.57 22.71 12.77
N ILE A 3 17.96 21.72 13.44
CA ILE A 3 17.00 21.98 14.52
C ILE A 3 17.75 22.59 15.72
N PRO A 4 17.35 23.75 16.26
CA PRO A 4 17.91 24.31 17.49
C PRO A 4 17.80 23.31 18.66
N HIS A 5 18.83 23.23 19.52
CA HIS A 5 18.82 22.28 20.64
C HIS A 5 17.60 22.42 21.56
N LEU A 6 17.07 23.63 21.73
CA LEU A 6 15.88 23.88 22.55
C LEU A 6 14.59 23.25 21.98
N PHE A 7 14.57 22.90 20.69
CA PHE A 7 13.41 22.32 20.02
C PHE A 7 13.55 20.80 19.82
N ARG A 8 14.59 20.18 20.38
CA ARG A 8 14.82 18.75 20.28
C ARG A 8 14.36 18.01 21.53
N CYS A 9 13.65 16.92 21.34
CA CYS A 9 13.33 15.97 22.39
C CYS A 9 14.62 15.30 22.90
N PRO A 10 14.88 15.26 24.22
CA PRO A 10 16.09 14.62 24.75
C PRO A 10 16.15 13.09 24.55
N ILE A 11 15.02 12.44 24.28
CA ILE A 11 14.95 10.98 24.07
C ILE A 11 15.19 10.64 22.59
N SER A 12 14.40 11.21 21.68
CA SER A 12 14.51 10.92 20.24
C SER A 12 15.58 11.73 19.54
N LEU A 13 15.98 12.87 20.11
CA LEU A 13 16.83 13.89 19.49
C LEU A 13 16.21 14.58 18.26
N ASP A 14 14.93 14.30 18.01
CA ASP A 14 14.12 14.87 16.94
C ASP A 14 13.35 16.12 17.39
N LEU A 15 12.78 16.85 16.43
CA LEU A 15 11.91 17.99 16.70
C LEU A 15 10.72 17.56 17.58
N PHE A 16 10.39 18.33 18.62
CA PHE A 16 9.17 18.06 19.40
C PHE A 16 7.92 18.15 18.51
N THR A 17 7.08 17.13 18.56
CA THR A 17 5.77 17.10 17.87
C THR A 17 4.63 17.42 18.83
N ASP A 18 4.68 16.85 20.04
CA ASP A 18 3.79 17.17 21.15
C ASP A 18 4.59 17.26 22.47
N PRO A 19 5.20 18.43 22.76
CA PRO A 19 6.06 18.58 23.93
C PRO A 19 5.24 18.54 25.22
N VAL A 20 5.64 17.66 26.15
CA VAL A 20 5.07 17.50 27.49
C VAL A 20 6.15 17.57 28.57
N THR A 21 5.82 18.17 29.70
CA THR A 21 6.76 18.43 30.80
C THR A 21 6.44 17.55 32.01
N LEU A 22 7.45 16.85 32.53
CA LEU A 22 7.37 16.08 33.77
C LEU A 22 7.39 17.02 35.00
N SER A 23 7.03 16.49 36.17
CA SER A 23 7.15 17.20 37.46
C SER A 23 8.57 17.67 37.79
N THR A 24 9.60 17.08 37.17
CA THR A 24 11.00 17.49 37.27
C THR A 24 11.34 18.74 36.44
N GLY A 25 10.39 19.27 35.66
CA GLY A 25 10.57 20.43 34.79
C GLY A 25 11.22 20.12 33.43
N GLN A 26 11.59 18.87 33.16
CA GLN A 26 12.13 18.46 31.85
C GLN A 26 11.02 18.17 30.85
N THR A 27 11.23 18.57 29.60
CA THR A 27 10.27 18.41 28.50
C THR A 27 10.69 17.31 27.54
N TYR A 28 9.73 16.46 27.16
CA TYR A 28 9.89 15.32 26.27
C TYR A 28 8.79 15.32 25.22
N ASP A 29 9.01 14.64 24.09
CA ASP A 29 7.93 14.37 23.15
C ASP A 29 7.01 13.32 23.76
N ARG A 30 5.68 13.57 23.75
CA ARG A 30 4.69 12.68 24.38
C ARG A 30 4.90 11.19 24.06
N PRO A 31 4.98 10.75 22.79
CA PRO A 31 5.12 9.33 22.48
C PRO A 31 6.43 8.73 23.00
N CYS A 32 7.49 9.52 23.12
CA CYS A 32 8.77 9.06 23.67
C CYS A 32 8.70 8.81 25.17
N ILE A 33 8.12 9.75 25.93
CA ILE A 33 8.04 9.62 27.39
C ILE A 33 6.97 8.61 27.81
N GLU A 34 5.87 8.49 27.06
CA GLU A 34 4.86 7.45 27.29
C GLU A 34 5.45 6.06 27.14
N ARG A 35 6.25 5.82 26.09
CA ARG A 35 6.94 4.53 25.91
C ARG A 35 7.94 4.26 27.04
N TRP A 36 8.75 5.26 27.42
CA TRP A 36 9.71 5.12 28.53
C TRP A 36 9.04 4.70 29.86
N LEU A 37 7.90 5.32 30.18
CA LEU A 37 7.12 4.98 31.38
C LEU A 37 6.45 3.61 31.26
N ALA A 38 5.95 3.25 30.08
CA ALA A 38 5.32 1.95 29.82
C ALA A 38 6.31 0.78 29.97
N ASP A 39 7.59 1.00 29.70
CA ASP A 39 8.68 0.03 29.93
C ASP A 39 9.02 -0.16 31.43
N GLY A 40 8.29 0.49 32.34
CA GLY A 40 8.44 0.36 33.80
C GLY A 40 9.46 1.31 34.41
N ASN A 41 10.02 2.25 33.64
CA ASN A 41 10.96 3.23 34.16
C ASN A 41 10.21 4.34 34.89
N LEU A 42 10.43 4.48 36.20
CA LEU A 42 9.84 5.56 37.04
C LEU A 42 10.84 6.67 37.36
N THR A 43 11.76 6.93 36.43
CA THR A 43 12.79 7.97 36.55
C THR A 43 12.74 8.92 35.37
N CYS A 44 13.05 10.19 35.62
CA CYS A 44 13.25 11.18 34.59
C CYS A 44 14.51 10.83 33.76
N PRO A 45 14.41 10.68 32.42
CA PRO A 45 15.55 10.27 31.58
C PRO A 45 16.78 11.17 31.66
N VAL A 46 16.59 12.47 31.91
CA VAL A 46 17.69 13.45 31.92
C VAL A 46 18.20 13.70 33.33
N THR A 47 17.31 13.91 34.31
CA THR A 47 17.74 14.25 35.68
C THR A 47 17.99 13.02 36.55
N MET A 48 17.61 11.83 36.09
CA MET A 48 17.65 10.56 36.84
C MET A 48 16.86 10.62 38.16
N GLN A 49 16.01 11.63 38.35
CA GLN A 49 15.17 11.78 39.53
C GLN A 49 13.98 10.82 39.46
N ARG A 50 13.64 10.21 40.59
CA ARG A 50 12.47 9.32 40.71
C ARG A 50 11.19 10.15 40.63
N LEU A 51 10.28 9.73 39.76
CA LEU A 51 8.99 10.39 39.57
C LEU A 51 8.04 9.95 40.69
N SER A 52 7.43 10.93 41.36
CA SER A 52 6.36 10.71 42.34
C SER A 52 5.11 10.12 41.71
N ASP A 53 4.85 10.52 40.47
CA ASP A 53 3.67 10.20 39.68
C ASP A 53 4.02 10.24 38.19
N ALA A 54 3.33 9.43 37.39
CA ALA A 54 3.55 9.32 35.94
C ALA A 54 2.82 10.41 35.13
N SER A 55 2.45 11.52 35.78
CA SER A 55 1.71 12.60 35.13
C SER A 55 2.66 13.56 34.39
N PHE A 56 2.16 14.16 33.32
CA PHE A 56 2.88 15.18 32.54
C PHE A 56 1.90 16.23 32.01
N VAL A 57 2.40 17.46 31.90
CA VAL A 57 1.62 18.62 31.49
C VAL A 57 2.03 19.05 30.08
N PRO A 58 1.09 19.30 29.14
CA PRO A 58 1.43 19.83 27.81
C PRO A 58 2.18 21.17 27.89
N ASN A 59 3.27 21.30 27.14
CA ASN A 59 4.05 22.53 27.04
C ASN A 59 3.64 23.36 25.81
N HIS A 60 2.51 24.04 25.93
CA HIS A 60 1.95 24.87 24.86
C HIS A 60 2.88 26.01 24.43
N THR A 61 3.69 26.56 25.35
CA THR A 61 4.65 27.62 25.05
C THR A 61 5.75 27.13 24.12
N LEU A 62 6.36 25.98 24.42
CA LEU A 62 7.40 25.40 23.58
C LEU A 62 6.83 25.02 22.20
N ARG A 63 5.63 24.44 22.18
CA ARG A 63 4.91 24.15 20.93
C ARG A 63 4.72 25.41 20.08
N HIS A 64 4.25 26.50 20.70
CA HIS A 64 4.06 27.77 20.00
C HIS A 64 5.37 28.38 19.47
N LEU A 65 6.46 28.31 20.24
CA LEU A 65 7.78 28.79 19.81
C LEU A 65 8.33 27.98 18.63
N ILE A 66 8.12 26.68 18.65
CA ILE A 66 8.48 25.80 17.53
C ILE A 66 7.64 26.20 16.32
N ASP A 67 6.32 26.32 16.44
CA ASP A 67 5.44 26.72 15.34
C ASP A 67 5.86 28.08 14.73
N GLN A 68 6.24 29.05 15.56
CA GLN A 68 6.78 30.34 15.08
C GLN A 68 8.11 30.18 14.33
N TRP A 69 9.03 29.37 14.85
CA TRP A 69 10.30 29.07 14.18
C TRP A 69 10.09 28.38 12.83
N LEU A 70 9.14 27.45 12.76
CA LEU A 70 8.73 26.77 11.55
C LEU A 70 8.15 27.73 10.51
N ILE A 71 7.32 28.67 10.95
CA ILE A 71 6.67 29.69 10.09
C ILE A 71 7.68 30.69 9.52
N ALA A 72 8.62 31.17 10.34
CA ALA A 72 9.58 32.19 9.95
C ALA A 72 10.67 31.68 8.99
N GLY A 73 10.92 30.37 8.97
CA GLY A 73 12.10 29.80 8.30
C GLY A 73 13.37 30.07 9.14
N ALA A 74 14.29 29.11 9.17
CA ALA A 74 15.40 29.06 10.14
C ALA A 74 16.40 30.24 10.13
N ALA A 75 16.22 31.26 9.28
CA ALA A 75 17.09 32.43 9.21
C ALA A 75 16.88 33.43 10.38
N ASP A 76 15.69 33.50 10.97
CA ASP A 76 15.35 34.59 11.91
C ASP A 76 15.75 34.34 13.38
N PHE A 77 15.99 33.08 13.77
CA PHE A 77 16.18 32.77 15.20
C PHE A 77 17.61 32.98 15.71
N HIS A 78 18.58 33.32 14.85
CA HIS A 78 19.99 33.45 15.24
C HIS A 78 20.55 34.88 15.28
N CYS A 79 19.78 35.94 15.02
CA CYS A 79 20.33 37.29 15.18
C CYS A 79 19.27 38.40 15.35
N ARG A 80 18.78 38.63 16.58
CA ARG A 80 18.20 39.93 16.96
C ARG A 80 19.28 40.88 17.50
N THR A 81 20.38 41.09 16.78
CA THR A 81 21.37 42.11 17.19
C THR A 81 21.77 43.16 16.16
N LYS A 82 21.40 43.10 14.87
CA LYS A 82 21.54 44.28 13.97
C LYS A 82 20.50 44.34 12.85
N PRO A 83 19.84 45.49 12.60
CA PRO A 83 18.98 45.68 11.44
C PRO A 83 19.86 46.10 10.25
N THR A 84 20.10 45.21 9.30
CA THR A 84 20.65 45.64 8.01
C THR A 84 20.15 44.77 6.86
N ARG A 85 19.40 45.47 6.00
CA ARG A 85 18.92 45.16 4.64
C ARG A 85 17.67 44.28 4.51
N PRO A 86 16.63 44.76 3.78
CA PRO A 86 15.52 43.92 3.37
C PRO A 86 16.03 43.03 2.23
N VAL A 87 16.27 41.77 2.54
CA VAL A 87 16.24 40.74 1.51
C VAL A 87 14.75 40.53 1.19
N ASN A 88 14.40 40.17 -0.05
CA ASN A 88 13.01 39.90 -0.41
C ASN A 88 12.53 38.61 0.30
N ASP A 89 12.12 38.76 1.56
CA ASP A 89 11.88 37.67 2.53
C ASP A 89 10.58 36.89 2.30
N ASN A 90 9.80 37.24 1.27
CA ASN A 90 8.57 36.53 0.89
C ASN A 90 8.83 35.16 0.24
N GLU A 91 10.07 34.77 -0.02
CA GLU A 91 10.38 33.54 -0.76
C GLU A 91 10.63 32.29 0.12
N LEU A 92 10.91 32.43 1.43
CA LEU A 92 11.33 31.31 2.29
C LEU A 92 10.37 30.96 3.44
N SER A 93 9.33 31.78 3.70
CA SER A 93 8.38 31.48 4.78
C SER A 93 7.39 30.36 4.37
N LEU A 94 7.33 29.29 5.18
CA LEU A 94 6.35 28.22 5.01
C LEU A 94 4.90 28.72 5.16
N ALA A 95 4.67 29.79 5.93
CA ALA A 95 3.35 30.42 6.00
C ALA A 95 2.95 31.08 4.68
N ALA A 96 3.87 31.76 3.99
CA ALA A 96 3.61 32.33 2.68
C ALA A 96 3.31 31.24 1.63
N VAL A 97 4.02 30.10 1.69
CA VAL A 97 3.72 28.93 0.85
C VAL A 97 2.32 28.40 1.15
N LYS A 98 1.97 28.23 2.42
CA LYS A 98 0.64 27.77 2.85
C LYS A 98 -0.47 28.70 2.38
N GLN A 99 -0.30 30.01 2.52
CA GLN A 99 -1.25 31.02 2.06
C GLN A 99 -1.46 30.99 0.54
N LYS A 100 -0.39 30.84 -0.24
CA LYS A 100 -0.48 30.72 -1.71
C LYS A 100 -1.29 29.50 -2.14
N LEU A 101 -1.13 28.38 -1.43
CA LEU A 101 -1.86 27.14 -1.70
C LEU A 101 -3.34 27.24 -1.30
N GLN A 102 -3.64 27.87 -0.16
CA GLN A 102 -5.00 28.03 0.34
C GLN A 102 -5.85 29.01 -0.46
N SER A 103 -5.22 30.02 -1.07
CA SER A 103 -5.97 31.06 -1.78
C SER A 103 -6.59 30.52 -3.07
N PRO A 104 -7.92 30.61 -3.25
CA PRO A 104 -8.60 30.11 -4.44
C PRO A 104 -8.19 30.90 -5.69
N ASP A 105 -8.03 32.22 -5.57
CA ASP A 105 -7.76 33.15 -6.67
C ASP A 105 -6.31 33.14 -7.16
N MET A 106 -5.42 32.40 -6.48
CA MET A 106 -4.02 32.31 -6.88
C MET A 106 -3.86 31.55 -8.19
N ALA A 107 -3.09 32.13 -9.12
CA ALA A 107 -2.76 31.52 -10.39
C ALA A 107 -2.13 30.13 -10.22
N SER A 108 -2.47 29.21 -11.11
CA SER A 108 -1.94 27.84 -11.12
C SER A 108 -0.42 27.80 -11.11
N ALA A 109 0.25 28.68 -11.85
CA ALA A 109 1.71 28.81 -11.85
C ALA A 109 2.30 29.15 -10.48
N ALA A 110 1.62 30.00 -9.69
CA ALA A 110 2.06 30.36 -8.34
C ALA A 110 1.84 29.20 -7.36
N LYS A 111 0.75 28.45 -7.51
CA LYS A 111 0.49 27.22 -6.74
C LYS A 111 1.52 26.13 -7.07
N LEU A 112 1.85 25.94 -8.35
CA LEU A 112 2.91 25.03 -8.80
C LEU A 112 4.27 25.40 -8.21
N GLN A 113 4.64 26.68 -8.22
CA GLN A 113 5.87 27.15 -7.58
C GLN A 113 5.86 26.85 -6.06
N ALA A 114 4.73 27.06 -5.38
CA ALA A 114 4.59 26.74 -3.96
C ALA A 114 4.71 25.23 -3.69
N LEU A 115 4.06 24.38 -4.51
CA LEU A 115 4.18 22.92 -4.42
C LEU A 115 5.62 22.44 -4.70
N GLY A 116 6.32 23.05 -5.64
CA GLY A 116 7.73 22.74 -5.91
C GLY A 116 8.62 22.95 -4.67
N LYS A 117 8.35 23.98 -3.87
CA LYS A 117 9.03 24.22 -2.58
C LYS A 117 8.67 23.17 -1.53
N VAL A 118 7.38 22.80 -1.44
CA VAL A 118 6.93 21.72 -0.54
C VAL A 118 7.63 20.41 -0.89
N ARG A 119 7.69 20.05 -2.17
CA ARG A 119 8.35 18.83 -2.65
C ARG A 119 9.84 18.83 -2.32
N ALA A 120 10.55 19.93 -2.58
CA ALA A 120 11.97 20.05 -2.26
C ALA A 120 12.21 19.81 -0.76
N LEU A 121 11.44 20.48 0.11
CA LEU A 121 11.58 20.33 1.56
C LEU A 121 11.20 18.95 2.09
N ALA A 122 10.22 18.29 1.47
CA ALA A 122 9.79 16.95 1.87
C ALA A 122 10.81 15.86 1.48
N VAL A 123 11.57 16.06 0.40
CA VAL A 123 12.55 15.08 -0.11
C VAL A 123 13.97 15.35 0.41
N GLU A 124 14.36 16.61 0.56
CA GLU A 124 15.75 16.99 0.86
C GLU A 124 16.09 16.95 2.36
N SER A 125 15.11 16.92 3.25
CA SER A 125 15.36 17.02 4.69
C SER A 125 14.25 16.41 5.54
N ASP A 126 14.60 15.43 6.38
CA ASP A 126 13.70 14.87 7.40
C ASP A 126 13.15 15.96 8.33
N ILE A 127 13.98 16.97 8.63
CA ILE A 127 13.58 18.15 9.39
C ILE A 127 12.52 18.93 8.62
N GLY A 128 12.76 19.22 7.34
CA GLY A 128 11.79 19.90 6.48
C GLY A 128 10.46 19.15 6.36
N GLN A 129 10.52 17.81 6.24
CA GLN A 129 9.34 16.96 6.22
C GLN A 129 8.56 17.05 7.56
N ALA A 130 9.25 16.96 8.70
CA ALA A 130 8.64 17.13 10.03
C ALA A 130 7.99 18.52 10.19
N CYS A 131 8.68 19.58 9.73
CA CYS A 131 8.15 20.95 9.71
C CYS A 131 6.83 21.03 8.91
N LEU A 132 6.80 20.46 7.72
CA LEU A 132 5.62 20.45 6.84
C LEU A 132 4.45 19.67 7.46
N ILE A 133 4.74 18.53 8.09
CA ILE A 133 3.74 17.73 8.81
C ILE A 133 3.16 18.54 9.98
N GLN A 134 4.01 19.12 10.83
CA GLN A 134 3.58 19.90 11.99
C GLN A 134 2.75 21.13 11.58
N LEU A 135 3.08 21.77 10.46
CA LEU A 135 2.32 22.89 9.91
C LEU A 135 1.03 22.47 9.17
N GLY A 136 0.72 21.18 9.09
CA GLY A 136 -0.52 20.67 8.50
C GLY A 136 -0.57 20.79 6.98
N PHE A 137 0.55 20.59 6.29
CA PHE A 137 0.58 20.58 4.82
C PHE A 137 -0.12 19.37 4.22
N LEU A 138 -0.08 18.18 4.86
CA LEU A 138 -0.75 16.98 4.36
C LEU A 138 -2.28 17.18 4.19
N PRO A 139 -3.05 17.59 5.22
CA PRO A 139 -4.47 17.90 5.04
C PRO A 139 -4.74 18.96 3.96
N LEU A 140 -3.88 19.98 3.86
CA LEU A 140 -4.02 21.03 2.84
C LEU A 140 -3.83 20.48 1.42
N LEU A 141 -2.83 19.61 1.20
CA LEU A 141 -2.59 18.99 -0.09
C LEU A 141 -3.74 18.05 -0.49
N LEU A 142 -4.27 17.28 0.45
CA LEU A 142 -5.42 16.42 0.18
C LEU A 142 -6.69 17.22 -0.12
N GLN A 143 -6.90 18.36 0.56
CA GLN A 143 -7.98 19.30 0.22
C GLN A 143 -7.78 19.88 -1.18
N LEU A 144 -6.56 20.23 -1.56
CA LEU A 144 -6.27 20.66 -2.92
C LEU A 144 -6.61 19.56 -3.92
N LEU A 145 -6.23 18.31 -3.68
CA LEU A 145 -6.49 17.20 -4.61
C LEU A 145 -7.98 16.88 -4.77
N PHE A 146 -8.72 16.79 -3.67
CA PHE A 146 -10.08 16.22 -3.70
C PHE A 146 -11.22 17.24 -3.62
N ARG A 147 -10.96 18.51 -3.29
CA ARG A 147 -12.03 19.54 -3.21
C ARG A 147 -12.01 20.57 -4.33
N ALA A 148 -10.92 20.67 -5.09
CA ALA A 148 -10.82 21.67 -6.15
C ALA A 148 -11.23 21.11 -7.52
N PRO A 149 -11.88 21.92 -8.38
CA PRO A 149 -12.21 21.53 -9.74
C PRO A 149 -10.95 21.64 -10.60
N TRP A 150 -10.30 20.52 -10.85
CA TRP A 150 -9.14 20.48 -11.73
C TRP A 150 -9.46 19.83 -13.07
N PRO A 151 -8.84 20.29 -14.17
CA PRO A 151 -8.75 19.46 -15.36
C PRO A 151 -7.93 18.22 -15.03
N ALA A 152 -8.37 17.05 -15.51
CA ALA A 152 -7.80 15.77 -15.12
C ALA A 152 -6.32 15.59 -15.54
N ASP A 153 -5.82 16.38 -16.48
CA ASP A 153 -4.41 16.39 -16.93
C ASP A 153 -3.59 17.56 -16.36
N SER A 154 -3.95 18.05 -15.17
CA SER A 154 -3.22 19.17 -14.55
C SER A 154 -1.88 18.72 -13.96
N GLU A 155 -0.78 19.34 -14.41
CA GLU A 155 0.55 19.25 -13.78
C GLU A 155 0.49 19.53 -12.27
N LEU A 156 -0.44 20.38 -11.84
CA LEU A 156 -0.62 20.71 -10.42
C LEU A 156 -1.08 19.50 -9.60
N ILE A 157 -1.99 18.67 -10.14
CA ILE A 157 -2.43 17.44 -9.48
C ILE A 157 -1.25 16.47 -9.35
N GLU A 158 -0.46 16.31 -10.43
CA GLU A 158 0.72 15.44 -10.42
C GLU A 158 1.69 15.84 -9.30
N VAL A 159 2.09 17.11 -9.25
CA VAL A 159 3.03 17.60 -8.23
C VAL A 159 2.41 17.52 -6.82
N ALA A 160 1.11 17.77 -6.68
CA ALA A 160 0.44 17.66 -5.39
C ALA A 160 0.38 16.20 -4.90
N LEU A 161 0.10 15.23 -5.78
CA LEU A 161 0.13 13.80 -5.45
C LEU A 161 1.54 13.36 -5.07
N ASP A 162 2.57 13.79 -5.83
CA ASP A 162 3.97 13.51 -5.51
C ASP A 162 4.33 14.05 -4.12
N CYS A 163 3.88 15.26 -3.78
CA CYS A 163 4.06 15.81 -2.43
C CYS A 163 3.38 14.91 -1.39
N VAL A 164 2.11 14.52 -1.57
CA VAL A 164 1.39 13.63 -0.64
C VAL A 164 2.13 12.31 -0.42
N LEU A 165 2.58 11.66 -1.49
CA LEU A 165 3.30 10.39 -1.41
C LEU A 165 4.66 10.54 -0.70
N SER A 166 5.32 11.70 -0.83
CA SER A 166 6.57 11.97 -0.10
C SER A 166 6.41 12.05 1.42
N PHE A 167 5.20 12.27 1.94
CA PHE A 167 4.91 12.25 3.39
C PHE A 167 4.69 10.83 3.95
N SER A 168 4.48 9.84 3.08
CA SER A 168 3.88 8.55 3.44
C SER A 168 4.57 7.73 4.55
N PRO A 169 5.91 7.69 4.72
CA PRO A 169 6.51 6.81 5.72
C PRO A 169 6.52 7.35 7.15
N ALA A 170 6.32 8.66 7.36
CA ALA A 170 6.55 9.32 8.66
C ALA A 170 5.39 10.23 9.14
N SER A 171 4.29 10.33 8.38
CA SER A 171 3.19 11.27 8.66
C SER A 171 1.99 10.62 9.36
N PRO A 172 1.23 11.39 10.16
CA PRO A 172 -0.07 10.95 10.65
C PRO A 172 -1.05 10.88 9.48
N LEU A 173 -1.30 9.66 9.01
CA LEU A 173 -2.14 9.36 7.84
C LEU A 173 -3.64 9.56 8.10
N ASP A 174 -4.05 9.96 9.32
CA ASP A 174 -5.44 10.23 9.70
C ASP A 174 -6.14 11.26 8.80
N SER A 175 -5.36 12.14 8.16
CA SER A 175 -5.88 13.12 7.20
C SER A 175 -6.55 12.46 5.98
N LEU A 176 -6.18 11.22 5.65
CA LEU A 176 -6.77 10.45 4.56
C LEU A 176 -8.19 9.97 4.90
N ASN A 177 -8.62 10.02 6.16
CA ASN A 177 -10.00 9.73 6.53
C ASN A 177 -11.00 10.68 5.86
N MET A 178 -10.57 11.82 5.33
CA MET A 178 -11.45 12.66 4.50
C MET A 178 -12.00 11.93 3.26
N LEU A 179 -11.38 10.84 2.80
CA LEU A 179 -11.90 10.02 1.71
C LEU A 179 -13.15 9.20 2.10
N THR A 180 -13.56 9.23 3.38
CA THR A 180 -14.87 8.72 3.80
C THR A 180 -16.01 9.59 3.27
N ASP A 181 -15.76 10.87 2.99
CA ASP A 181 -16.74 11.78 2.40
C ASP A 181 -17.00 11.40 0.94
N SER A 182 -18.27 11.21 0.58
CA SER A 182 -18.66 10.79 -0.77
C SER A 182 -18.16 11.74 -1.87
N SER A 183 -18.13 13.05 -1.61
CA SER A 183 -17.64 14.04 -2.57
C SER A 183 -16.15 13.88 -2.87
N ASN A 184 -15.34 13.55 -1.86
CA ASN A 184 -13.90 13.38 -2.06
C ASN A 184 -13.61 12.06 -2.78
N LEU A 185 -14.43 11.02 -2.53
CA LEU A 185 -14.38 9.76 -3.27
C LEU A 185 -14.79 9.96 -4.74
N ASP A 186 -15.80 10.77 -5.02
CA ASP A 186 -16.20 11.13 -6.39
C ASP A 186 -15.09 11.85 -7.14
N SER A 187 -14.36 12.75 -6.47
CA SER A 187 -13.18 13.41 -7.04
C SER A 187 -12.03 12.44 -7.29
N LEU A 188 -11.77 11.50 -6.37
CA LEU A 188 -10.81 10.43 -6.58
C LEU A 188 -11.18 9.60 -7.82
N MET A 189 -12.47 9.29 -7.98
CA MET A 189 -12.97 8.55 -9.14
C MET A 189 -12.79 9.32 -10.45
N LEU A 190 -13.12 10.60 -10.45
CA LEU A 190 -12.94 11.46 -11.63
C LEU A 190 -11.47 11.46 -12.09
N LEU A 191 -10.53 11.52 -11.15
CA LEU A 191 -9.10 11.48 -11.46
C LEU A 191 -8.62 10.09 -11.93
N LEU A 192 -9.16 9.01 -11.39
CA LEU A 192 -8.87 7.65 -11.88
C LEU A 192 -9.41 7.42 -13.29
N ASP A 193 -10.56 7.99 -13.63
CA ASP A 193 -11.19 7.84 -14.94
C ASP A 193 -10.50 8.71 -15.99
N GLN A 194 -10.33 10.00 -15.70
CA GLN A 194 -9.91 11.00 -16.70
C GLN A 194 -8.45 11.42 -16.60
N GLY A 195 -7.74 11.07 -15.51
CA GLY A 195 -6.39 11.58 -15.26
C GLY A 195 -5.33 11.04 -16.20
N SER A 196 -4.20 11.74 -16.27
CA SER A 196 -3.00 11.28 -16.98
C SER A 196 -2.52 9.93 -16.41
N THR A 197 -1.77 9.15 -17.20
CA THR A 197 -1.17 7.88 -16.71
C THR A 197 -0.35 8.08 -15.44
N ARG A 198 0.28 9.25 -15.27
CA ARG A 198 1.05 9.60 -14.06
C ARG A 198 0.13 9.81 -12.87
N ILE A 199 -0.94 10.58 -13.02
CA ILE A 199 -1.94 10.80 -11.97
C ILE A 199 -2.55 9.48 -11.52
N LYS A 200 -2.96 8.63 -12.48
CA LYS A 200 -3.50 7.30 -12.17
C LYS A 200 -2.50 6.43 -11.41
N THR A 201 -1.22 6.44 -11.81
CA THR A 201 -0.15 5.71 -11.11
C THR A 201 0.04 6.22 -9.68
N SER A 202 0.12 7.54 -9.47
CA SER A 202 0.26 8.14 -8.14
C SER A 202 -0.96 7.89 -7.26
N LEU A 203 -2.17 7.87 -7.82
CA LEU A 203 -3.39 7.49 -7.09
C LEU A 203 -3.36 6.01 -6.68
N CYS A 204 -2.90 5.10 -7.54
CA CYS A 204 -2.71 3.70 -7.14
C CYS A 204 -1.74 3.57 -5.95
N HIS A 205 -0.64 4.31 -5.94
CA HIS A 205 0.27 4.34 -4.78
C HIS A 205 -0.41 4.91 -3.52
N LEU A 206 -1.23 5.95 -3.66
CA LEU A 206 -2.00 6.49 -2.53
C LEU A 206 -2.98 5.45 -1.98
N LEU A 207 -3.65 4.69 -2.86
CA LEU A 207 -4.56 3.61 -2.47
C LEU A 207 -3.82 2.45 -1.80
N GLU A 208 -2.60 2.13 -2.24
CA GLU A 208 -1.71 1.16 -1.56
C GLU A 208 -1.38 1.63 -0.14
N VAL A 209 -1.04 2.91 0.04
CA VAL A 209 -0.77 3.50 1.37
C VAL A 209 -2.00 3.43 2.27
N ILE A 210 -3.18 3.79 1.73
CA ILE A 210 -4.46 3.71 2.46
C ILE A 210 -4.75 2.27 2.88
N ALA A 211 -4.48 1.29 2.01
CA ALA A 211 -4.81 -0.11 2.29
C ALA A 211 -3.83 -0.81 3.23
N THR A 212 -2.59 -0.33 3.31
CA THR A 212 -1.53 -0.97 4.12
C THR A 212 -1.35 -0.34 5.50
N SER A 213 -1.83 0.89 5.70
CA SER A 213 -1.73 1.59 6.98
C SER A 213 -2.87 1.24 7.94
N PRO A 214 -2.56 0.95 9.22
CA PRO A 214 -3.58 0.68 10.23
C PRO A 214 -4.39 1.94 10.61
N ALA A 215 -3.87 3.15 10.36
CA ALA A 215 -4.56 4.41 10.66
C ALA A 215 -5.71 4.70 9.66
N THR A 216 -5.71 4.03 8.50
CA THR A 216 -6.62 4.28 7.38
C THR A 216 -7.55 3.11 7.10
N GLN A 217 -7.89 2.33 8.13
CA GLN A 217 -8.78 1.15 7.99
C GLN A 217 -10.16 1.52 7.43
N GLU A 218 -10.75 2.62 7.89
CA GLU A 218 -12.07 3.06 7.44
C GLU A 218 -12.10 3.50 5.96
N PRO A 219 -11.22 4.43 5.50
CA PRO A 219 -11.17 4.76 4.08
C PRO A 219 -10.73 3.57 3.22
N SER A 220 -9.88 2.66 3.72
CA SER A 220 -9.53 1.42 3.00
C SER A 220 -10.74 0.53 2.74
N LEU A 221 -11.64 0.40 3.73
CA LEU A 221 -12.87 -0.36 3.58
C LEU A 221 -13.82 0.30 2.56
N ILE A 222 -14.00 1.62 2.64
CA ILE A 222 -14.88 2.37 1.72
C ILE A 222 -14.38 2.27 0.27
N VAL A 223 -13.08 2.51 0.06
CA VAL A 223 -12.44 2.39 -1.26
C VAL A 223 -12.56 0.95 -1.78
N GLY A 224 -12.28 -0.05 -0.94
CA GLY A 224 -12.36 -1.46 -1.31
C GLY A 224 -13.79 -2.00 -1.50
N GLN A 225 -14.81 -1.27 -1.05
CA GLN A 225 -16.21 -1.56 -1.31
C GLN A 225 -16.75 -0.86 -2.57
N SER A 226 -16.03 0.14 -3.10
CA SER A 226 -16.45 0.87 -4.29
C SER A 226 -16.19 0.06 -5.56
N PRO A 227 -17.23 -0.38 -6.30
CA PRO A 227 -17.06 -1.12 -7.53
C PRO A 227 -16.29 -0.32 -8.59
N ARG A 228 -16.53 1.00 -8.65
CA ARG A 228 -15.88 1.88 -9.63
C ARG A 228 -14.38 1.97 -9.42
N VAL A 229 -13.93 2.08 -8.16
CA VAL A 229 -12.48 2.10 -7.86
C VAL A 229 -11.86 0.78 -8.29
N LEU A 230 -12.47 -0.33 -7.90
CA LEU A 230 -11.95 -1.66 -8.24
C LEU A 230 -11.91 -1.90 -9.75
N GLN A 231 -12.97 -1.52 -10.48
CA GLN A 231 -13.00 -1.59 -11.95
C GLN A 231 -11.88 -0.76 -12.59
N ALA A 232 -11.65 0.47 -12.11
CA ALA A 232 -10.56 1.32 -12.60
C ALA A 232 -9.18 0.69 -12.34
N LEU A 233 -8.96 0.11 -11.15
CA LEU A 233 -7.72 -0.58 -10.81
C LEU A 233 -7.51 -1.83 -11.68
N VAL A 234 -8.55 -2.63 -11.89
CA VAL A 234 -8.49 -3.83 -12.74
C VAL A 234 -8.21 -3.45 -14.18
N PHE A 235 -8.85 -2.40 -14.69
CA PHE A 235 -8.58 -1.87 -16.02
C PHE A 235 -7.12 -1.44 -16.17
N LEU A 236 -6.57 -0.69 -15.20
CA LEU A 236 -5.16 -0.26 -15.20
C LEU A 236 -4.18 -1.43 -15.11
N ALA A 237 -4.53 -2.49 -14.37
CA ALA A 237 -3.74 -3.71 -14.32
C ALA A 237 -3.66 -4.39 -15.71
N GLN A 238 -4.71 -4.30 -16.53
CA GLN A 238 -4.81 -4.97 -17.83
C GLN A 238 -4.34 -4.14 -19.04
N ASP A 239 -4.52 -2.82 -19.03
CA ASP A 239 -4.27 -1.95 -20.21
C ASP A 239 -2.83 -2.08 -20.75
N LYS A 240 -1.84 -2.03 -19.85
CA LYS A 240 -0.41 -2.23 -20.16
C LYS A 240 0.27 -3.03 -19.05
N PRO A 241 0.25 -4.37 -19.11
CA PRO A 241 0.60 -5.22 -17.98
C PRO A 241 2.08 -5.17 -17.56
N SER A 242 2.94 -4.50 -18.33
CA SER A 242 4.36 -4.24 -17.98
C SER A 242 4.66 -2.77 -17.62
N GLY A 243 3.63 -1.91 -17.53
CA GLY A 243 3.80 -0.50 -17.21
C GLY A 243 3.77 -0.23 -15.71
N ALA A 244 4.40 0.86 -15.28
CA ALA A 244 4.39 1.32 -13.88
C ALA A 244 2.96 1.48 -13.31
N ALA A 245 2.01 1.92 -14.14
CA ALA A 245 0.60 2.03 -13.75
C ALA A 245 -0.05 0.67 -13.41
N SER A 246 0.27 -0.38 -14.17
CA SER A 246 -0.26 -1.73 -13.92
C SER A 246 0.34 -2.31 -12.64
N GLU A 247 1.64 -2.15 -12.46
CA GLU A 247 2.34 -2.55 -11.23
C GLU A 247 1.78 -1.82 -10.00
N ALA A 248 1.58 -0.51 -10.07
CA ALA A 248 0.98 0.26 -8.99
C ALA A 248 -0.48 -0.18 -8.73
N ALA A 249 -1.27 -0.42 -9.78
CA ALA A 249 -2.65 -0.88 -9.64
C ALA A 249 -2.75 -2.25 -8.97
N VAL A 250 -1.89 -3.21 -9.36
CA VAL A 250 -1.85 -4.54 -8.73
C VAL A 250 -1.43 -4.45 -7.27
N ARG A 251 -0.51 -3.56 -6.92
CA ARG A 251 -0.16 -3.32 -5.51
C ARG A 251 -1.30 -2.72 -4.70
N ALA A 252 -2.03 -1.77 -5.26
CA ALA A 252 -3.24 -1.22 -4.63
C ALA A 252 -4.29 -2.31 -4.41
N ILE A 253 -4.55 -3.15 -5.42
CA ILE A 253 -5.46 -4.31 -5.32
C ILE A 253 -4.98 -5.28 -4.23
N ALA A 254 -3.68 -5.63 -4.22
CA ALA A 254 -3.10 -6.54 -3.24
C ALA A 254 -3.21 -5.99 -1.80
N GLY A 255 -2.96 -4.69 -1.61
CA GLY A 255 -3.18 -3.99 -0.35
C GLY A 255 -4.64 -4.09 0.09
N LEU A 256 -5.59 -3.70 -0.78
CA LEU A 256 -7.02 -3.72 -0.47
C LEU A 256 -7.52 -5.13 -0.13
N CYS A 257 -7.04 -6.16 -0.84
CA CYS A 257 -7.42 -7.56 -0.64
C CYS A 257 -6.78 -8.22 0.60
N SER A 258 -5.86 -7.52 1.27
CA SER A 258 -5.37 -7.96 2.59
C SER A 258 -6.54 -8.01 3.59
N SER A 259 -7.48 -7.07 3.49
CA SER A 259 -8.78 -7.13 4.19
C SER A 259 -9.72 -8.14 3.54
N GLU A 260 -10.25 -9.07 4.33
CA GLU A 260 -11.20 -10.08 3.87
C GLU A 260 -12.50 -9.47 3.34
N ALA A 261 -12.95 -8.35 3.92
CA ALA A 261 -14.17 -7.65 3.52
C ALA A 261 -14.13 -7.15 2.07
N ASN A 262 -12.94 -6.90 1.52
CA ASN A 262 -12.75 -6.36 0.18
C ASN A 262 -12.63 -7.46 -0.89
N ARG A 263 -12.26 -8.69 -0.51
CA ARG A 263 -11.91 -9.78 -1.47
C ARG A 263 -13.09 -10.14 -2.38
N GLY A 264 -14.29 -10.27 -1.82
CA GLY A 264 -15.48 -10.62 -2.61
C GLY A 264 -15.82 -9.55 -3.67
N ASN A 265 -15.69 -8.28 -3.31
CA ASN A 265 -15.91 -7.17 -4.25
C ASN A 265 -14.82 -7.15 -5.33
N ALA A 266 -13.55 -7.28 -4.94
CA ALA A 266 -12.44 -7.33 -5.89
C ALA A 266 -12.59 -8.48 -6.90
N ILE A 267 -13.03 -9.66 -6.46
CA ILE A 267 -13.31 -10.81 -7.35
C ILE A 267 -14.42 -10.47 -8.34
N ARG A 268 -15.52 -9.88 -7.87
CA ARG A 268 -16.66 -9.51 -8.71
C ARG A 268 -16.28 -8.53 -9.81
N GLU A 269 -15.38 -7.60 -9.50
CA GLU A 269 -14.89 -6.60 -10.46
C GLU A 269 -13.70 -7.09 -11.32
N GLY A 270 -13.32 -8.37 -11.24
CA GLY A 270 -12.34 -8.97 -12.15
C GLY A 270 -10.87 -8.91 -11.69
N ALA A 271 -10.61 -8.73 -10.38
CA ALA A 271 -9.24 -8.67 -9.85
C ALA A 271 -8.39 -9.91 -10.15
N VAL A 272 -9.02 -11.11 -10.22
CA VAL A 272 -8.32 -12.35 -10.59
C VAL A 272 -7.71 -12.23 -11.99
N ASP A 273 -8.49 -11.75 -12.97
CA ASP A 273 -8.04 -11.61 -14.34
C ASP A 273 -6.99 -10.50 -14.48
N GLY A 274 -7.17 -9.38 -13.78
CA GLY A 274 -6.20 -8.30 -13.71
C GLY A 274 -4.84 -8.75 -13.19
N ILE A 275 -4.82 -9.49 -12.07
CA ILE A 275 -3.58 -10.01 -11.47
C ILE A 275 -2.93 -11.08 -12.37
N VAL A 276 -3.71 -11.99 -12.96
CA VAL A 276 -3.19 -13.02 -13.89
C VAL A 276 -2.56 -12.37 -15.13
N SER A 277 -3.20 -11.33 -15.68
CA SER A 277 -2.64 -10.56 -16.81
C SER A 277 -1.29 -9.93 -16.45
N TYR A 278 -1.20 -9.29 -15.28
CA TYR A 278 0.04 -8.68 -14.80
C TYR A 278 1.14 -9.71 -14.53
N LEU A 279 0.84 -10.81 -13.84
CA LEU A 279 1.79 -11.89 -13.54
C LEU A 279 2.32 -12.58 -14.79
N SER A 280 1.55 -12.57 -15.89
CA SER A 280 2.00 -13.06 -17.19
C SER A 280 3.06 -12.16 -17.85
N SER A 281 3.16 -10.90 -17.42
CA SER A 281 4.11 -9.92 -17.94
C SER A 281 5.51 -10.10 -17.34
N PRO A 282 6.58 -9.62 -18.02
CA PRO A 282 7.94 -9.67 -17.48
C PRO A 282 8.08 -8.96 -16.12
N ALA A 283 7.30 -7.91 -15.88
CA ALA A 283 7.35 -7.15 -14.63
C ALA A 283 6.70 -7.91 -13.47
N GLY A 284 5.61 -8.65 -13.74
CA GLY A 284 4.86 -9.36 -12.71
C GLY A 284 5.44 -10.72 -12.31
N LYS A 285 6.26 -11.36 -13.16
CA LYS A 285 6.78 -12.73 -12.92
C LYS A 285 7.42 -12.94 -11.55
N THR A 286 8.10 -11.92 -11.03
CA THR A 286 8.80 -11.97 -9.74
C THR A 286 8.06 -11.24 -8.63
N ASP A 287 6.86 -10.72 -8.88
CA ASP A 287 6.09 -10.01 -7.86
C ASP A 287 5.38 -11.00 -6.92
N ALA A 288 6.05 -11.29 -5.80
CA ALA A 288 5.53 -12.16 -4.76
C ALA A 288 4.25 -11.60 -4.11
N ARG A 289 4.05 -10.27 -4.10
CA ARG A 289 2.84 -9.65 -3.53
C ARG A 289 1.63 -9.90 -4.41
N ALA A 290 1.79 -9.75 -5.72
CA ALA A 290 0.76 -10.08 -6.69
C ALA A 290 0.38 -11.57 -6.60
N SER A 291 1.38 -12.45 -6.46
CA SER A 291 1.18 -13.89 -6.27
C SER A 291 0.43 -14.21 -4.96
N ALA A 292 0.78 -13.53 -3.87
CA ALA A 292 0.12 -13.68 -2.58
C ALA A 292 -1.34 -13.19 -2.62
N ALA A 293 -1.60 -12.06 -3.27
CA ALA A 293 -2.94 -11.52 -3.48
C ALA A 293 -3.82 -12.49 -4.27
N LEU A 294 -3.28 -13.08 -5.35
CA LEU A 294 -3.98 -14.12 -6.09
C LEU A 294 -4.31 -15.33 -5.19
N GLU A 295 -3.37 -15.82 -4.39
CA GLU A 295 -3.63 -16.92 -3.45
C GLU A 295 -4.75 -16.59 -2.45
N LEU A 296 -4.84 -15.34 -1.97
CA LEU A 296 -5.92 -14.86 -1.09
C LEU A 296 -7.27 -14.85 -1.79
N LEU A 297 -7.35 -14.33 -3.01
CA LEU A 297 -8.59 -14.28 -3.79
C LEU A 297 -9.12 -15.69 -4.12
N LEU A 298 -8.22 -16.62 -4.43
CA LEU A 298 -8.55 -18.03 -4.68
C LEU A 298 -8.94 -18.80 -3.40
N GLY A 299 -8.83 -18.17 -2.23
CA GLY A 299 -9.46 -18.66 -1.01
C GLY A 299 -10.99 -18.62 -1.04
N HIS A 300 -11.57 -17.80 -1.92
CA HIS A 300 -13.01 -17.65 -2.07
C HIS A 300 -13.54 -18.50 -3.23
N GLU A 301 -14.74 -19.07 -3.08
CA GLU A 301 -15.35 -19.92 -4.12
C GLU A 301 -15.55 -19.21 -5.46
N GLU A 302 -15.95 -17.93 -5.43
CA GLU A 302 -16.07 -17.12 -6.64
C GLU A 302 -14.72 -16.87 -7.31
N GLY A 303 -13.64 -16.70 -6.52
CA GLY A 303 -12.29 -16.51 -7.02
C GLY A 303 -11.77 -17.77 -7.73
N LYS A 304 -12.00 -18.95 -7.14
CA LYS A 304 -11.69 -20.24 -7.79
C LYS A 304 -12.41 -20.36 -9.13
N ARG A 305 -13.71 -20.06 -9.17
CA ARG A 305 -14.50 -20.08 -10.42
C ARG A 305 -13.97 -19.10 -11.45
N ALA A 306 -13.56 -17.89 -11.05
CA ALA A 306 -12.96 -16.92 -11.94
C ALA A 306 -11.65 -17.45 -12.55
N ALA A 307 -10.76 -18.04 -11.74
CA ALA A 307 -9.52 -18.62 -12.24
C ALA A 307 -9.74 -19.82 -13.19
N VAL A 308 -10.75 -20.66 -12.95
CA VAL A 308 -11.09 -21.77 -13.85
C VAL A 308 -11.64 -21.27 -15.19
N ARG A 309 -12.37 -20.14 -15.19
CA ARG A 309 -12.89 -19.53 -16.42
C ARG A 309 -11.78 -18.86 -17.24
N ASN A 310 -10.72 -18.40 -16.60
CA ASN A 310 -9.59 -17.77 -17.28
C ASN A 310 -8.63 -18.85 -17.83
N PRO A 311 -8.49 -19.00 -19.17
CA PRO A 311 -7.67 -20.06 -19.75
C PRO A 311 -6.17 -19.93 -19.42
N ASN A 312 -5.71 -18.73 -19.07
CA ASN A 312 -4.30 -18.46 -18.81
C ASN A 312 -3.91 -18.62 -17.33
N ALA A 313 -4.87 -18.67 -16.41
CA ALA A 313 -4.59 -18.67 -14.97
C ALA A 313 -3.85 -19.94 -14.51
N ILE A 314 -4.37 -21.12 -14.86
CA ILE A 314 -3.76 -22.40 -14.44
C ILE A 314 -2.39 -22.61 -15.09
N PRO A 315 -2.20 -22.45 -16.41
CA PRO A 315 -0.88 -22.58 -17.04
C PRO A 315 0.15 -21.61 -16.46
N LEU A 316 -0.24 -20.37 -16.17
CA LEU A 316 0.62 -19.38 -15.52
C LEU A 316 1.04 -19.85 -14.12
N LEU A 317 0.10 -20.30 -13.30
CA LEU A 317 0.39 -20.80 -11.96
C LEU A 317 1.34 -22.00 -12.00
N VAL A 318 1.15 -22.94 -12.94
CA VAL A 318 2.06 -24.09 -13.13
C VAL A 318 3.47 -23.62 -13.47
N LYS A 319 3.58 -22.65 -14.38
CA LYS A 319 4.86 -22.07 -14.79
C LYS A 319 5.58 -21.39 -13.62
N MET A 320 4.85 -20.70 -12.75
CA MET A 320 5.39 -20.01 -11.57
C MET A 320 5.86 -20.94 -10.43
N VAL A 321 5.47 -22.22 -10.42
CA VAL A 321 5.86 -23.17 -9.36
C VAL A 321 7.38 -23.30 -9.20
N PHE A 322 8.12 -23.21 -10.32
CA PHE A 322 9.57 -23.38 -10.34
C PHE A 322 10.30 -22.28 -11.12
N GLU A 323 9.63 -21.16 -11.42
CA GLU A 323 10.28 -20.03 -12.09
C GLU A 323 11.09 -19.17 -11.11
N VAL A 324 12.40 -19.10 -11.39
CA VAL A 324 13.44 -18.18 -10.88
C VAL A 324 13.87 -18.33 -9.39
N PRO A 325 15.17 -18.60 -9.12
CA PRO A 325 15.71 -18.89 -7.78
C PRO A 325 15.99 -17.69 -6.84
N SER A 326 15.66 -16.45 -7.21
CA SER A 326 16.01 -15.26 -6.41
C SER A 326 15.08 -14.97 -5.23
N ASP A 327 13.80 -15.33 -5.29
CA ASP A 327 12.85 -15.22 -4.17
C ASP A 327 11.79 -16.34 -4.21
N HIS A 328 11.92 -17.35 -3.36
CA HIS A 328 11.09 -18.57 -3.38
C HIS A 328 9.62 -18.33 -2.97
N LYS A 329 9.27 -17.09 -2.59
CA LYS A 329 7.92 -16.75 -2.11
C LYS A 329 6.87 -16.84 -3.23
N GLY A 330 7.19 -16.42 -4.46
CA GLY A 330 6.27 -16.48 -5.59
C GLY A 330 5.82 -17.92 -5.90
N GLY A 331 6.77 -18.86 -5.95
CA GLY A 331 6.49 -20.29 -6.16
C GLY A 331 5.66 -20.90 -5.02
N GLU A 332 5.89 -20.50 -3.76
CA GLU A 332 5.06 -20.98 -2.63
C GLU A 332 3.59 -20.54 -2.76
N HIS A 333 3.36 -19.30 -3.21
CA HIS A 333 2.02 -18.78 -3.45
C HIS A 333 1.37 -19.42 -4.69
N ALA A 334 2.14 -19.73 -5.73
CA ALA A 334 1.68 -20.44 -6.92
C ALA A 334 1.20 -21.87 -6.58
N VAL A 335 1.98 -22.64 -5.81
CA VAL A 335 1.58 -23.98 -5.35
C VAL A 335 0.35 -23.90 -4.44
N GLY A 336 0.28 -22.90 -3.56
CA GLY A 336 -0.89 -22.67 -2.71
C GLY A 336 -2.17 -22.32 -3.49
N SER A 337 -2.02 -21.56 -4.58
CA SER A 337 -3.10 -21.21 -5.49
C SER A 337 -3.59 -22.45 -6.25
N LEU A 338 -2.68 -23.24 -6.83
CA LEU A 338 -3.01 -24.50 -7.50
C LEU A 338 -3.70 -25.48 -6.56
N LEU A 339 -3.24 -25.61 -5.31
CA LEU A 339 -3.87 -26.47 -4.32
C LEU A 339 -5.33 -26.07 -4.04
N ARG A 340 -5.61 -24.76 -3.93
CA ARG A 340 -6.98 -24.24 -3.70
C ARG A 340 -7.90 -24.41 -4.90
N VAL A 341 -7.39 -24.31 -6.12
CA VAL A 341 -8.21 -24.46 -7.33
C VAL A 341 -8.42 -25.94 -7.67
N CYS A 342 -7.39 -26.77 -7.52
CA CYS A 342 -7.46 -28.19 -7.87
C CYS A 342 -8.29 -29.00 -6.87
N CYS A 343 -8.36 -28.60 -5.58
CA CYS A 343 -9.10 -29.38 -4.59
C CYS A 343 -10.60 -29.51 -4.90
N ASP A 344 -11.18 -28.51 -5.57
CA ASP A 344 -12.62 -28.46 -5.84
C ASP A 344 -12.96 -28.57 -7.34
N SER A 345 -11.96 -28.71 -8.21
CA SER A 345 -12.15 -28.67 -9.67
C SER A 345 -11.33 -29.75 -10.38
N THR A 346 -12.04 -30.75 -10.90
CA THR A 346 -11.44 -31.80 -11.73
C THR A 346 -10.89 -31.25 -13.05
N PRO A 347 -11.57 -30.33 -13.77
CA PRO A 347 -11.03 -29.75 -15.01
C PRO A 347 -9.77 -28.91 -14.75
N ALA A 348 -9.70 -28.22 -13.61
CA ALA A 348 -8.51 -27.48 -13.22
C ALA A 348 -7.32 -28.41 -12.95
N THR A 349 -7.58 -29.54 -12.27
CA THR A 349 -6.57 -30.54 -11.97
C THR A 349 -6.03 -31.17 -13.25
N THR A 350 -6.89 -31.51 -14.21
CA THR A 350 -6.44 -32.05 -15.51
C THR A 350 -5.64 -31.01 -16.28
N GLN A 351 -6.09 -29.76 -16.35
CA GLN A 351 -5.36 -28.69 -17.01
C GLN A 351 -3.98 -28.45 -16.38
N ALA A 352 -3.87 -28.53 -15.05
CA ALA A 352 -2.59 -28.40 -14.35
C ALA A 352 -1.64 -29.58 -14.68
N VAL A 353 -2.17 -30.80 -14.76
CA VAL A 353 -1.40 -31.99 -15.17
C VAL A 353 -0.90 -31.83 -16.61
N ASP A 354 -1.77 -31.43 -17.53
CA ASP A 354 -1.43 -31.23 -18.94
C ASP A 354 -0.40 -30.11 -19.12
N ALA A 355 -0.44 -29.08 -18.27
CA ALA A 355 0.56 -28.01 -18.20
C ALA A 355 1.90 -28.45 -17.56
N GLY A 356 2.01 -29.69 -17.06
CA GLY A 356 3.26 -30.25 -16.54
C GLY A 356 3.50 -30.03 -15.04
N VAL A 357 2.46 -29.79 -14.23
CA VAL A 357 2.61 -29.49 -12.79
C VAL A 357 3.37 -30.55 -12.01
N VAL A 358 3.25 -31.84 -12.37
CA VAL A 358 3.92 -32.94 -11.67
C VAL A 358 5.44 -32.78 -11.73
N MET A 359 5.99 -32.48 -12.91
CA MET A 359 7.43 -32.28 -13.08
C MET A 359 7.91 -31.08 -12.25
N GLN A 360 7.17 -29.96 -12.30
CA GLN A 360 7.50 -28.74 -11.55
C GLN A 360 7.50 -28.97 -10.03
N LEU A 361 6.54 -29.74 -9.51
CA LEU A 361 6.48 -30.09 -8.09
C LEU A 361 7.62 -31.01 -7.64
N LEU A 362 8.03 -31.97 -8.49
CA LEU A 362 9.17 -32.83 -8.19
C LEU A 362 10.48 -32.04 -8.15
N LEU A 363 10.68 -31.13 -9.10
CA LEU A 363 11.82 -30.21 -9.11
C LEU A 363 11.81 -29.31 -7.87
N LEU A 364 10.65 -28.75 -7.50
CA LEU A 364 10.50 -27.93 -6.29
C LEU A 364 10.85 -28.71 -5.02
N LEU A 365 10.48 -29.99 -4.92
CA LEU A 365 10.82 -30.81 -3.75
C LEU A 365 12.32 -31.10 -3.62
N GLN A 366 13.04 -31.15 -4.74
CA GLN A 366 14.49 -31.35 -4.81
C GLN A 366 15.28 -30.05 -4.55
N SER A 367 14.66 -28.89 -4.69
CA SER A 367 15.31 -27.59 -4.46
C SER A 367 15.38 -27.20 -2.98
N GLN A 368 16.17 -26.15 -2.70
CA GLN A 368 16.30 -25.54 -1.37
C GLN A 368 15.14 -24.57 -1.06
N CYS A 369 13.90 -24.97 -1.33
CA CYS A 369 12.71 -24.16 -1.03
C CYS A 369 12.24 -24.32 0.43
N SER A 370 11.31 -23.45 0.85
CA SER A 370 10.76 -23.43 2.20
C SER A 370 10.08 -24.75 2.59
N SER A 371 10.09 -25.09 3.88
CA SER A 371 9.36 -26.26 4.42
C SER A 371 7.86 -26.19 4.09
N ARG A 372 7.31 -24.98 4.07
CA ARG A 372 5.91 -24.69 3.73
C ARG A 372 5.62 -24.95 2.25
N ALA A 373 6.50 -24.52 1.33
CA ALA A 373 6.39 -24.84 -0.09
C ALA A 373 6.43 -26.36 -0.32
N LYS A 374 7.36 -27.08 0.33
CA LYS A 374 7.45 -28.55 0.25
C LYS A 374 6.18 -29.24 0.79
N ALA A 375 5.61 -28.74 1.87
CA ALA A 375 4.38 -29.28 2.43
C ALA A 375 3.18 -29.10 1.47
N LYS A 376 2.99 -27.89 0.93
CA LYS A 376 1.94 -27.62 -0.08
C LYS A 376 2.14 -28.46 -1.34
N ALA A 377 3.38 -28.61 -1.81
CA ALA A 377 3.71 -29.40 -2.99
C ALA A 377 3.37 -30.89 -2.82
N ARG A 378 3.69 -31.48 -1.67
CA ARG A 378 3.31 -32.86 -1.34
C ARG A 378 1.80 -33.04 -1.28
N ALA A 379 1.07 -32.07 -0.72
CA ALA A 379 -0.38 -32.11 -0.67
C ALA A 379 -0.99 -32.07 -2.08
N LEU A 380 -0.49 -31.20 -2.96
CA LEU A 380 -0.94 -31.12 -4.35
C LEU A 380 -0.62 -32.40 -5.13
N LEU A 381 0.58 -32.98 -4.99
CA LEU A 381 0.92 -34.26 -5.62
C LEU A 381 -0.01 -35.39 -5.17
N LYS A 382 -0.34 -35.45 -3.87
CA LYS A 382 -1.26 -36.45 -3.33
C LYS A 382 -2.65 -36.31 -3.95
N LEU A 383 -3.15 -35.08 -4.07
CA LEU A 383 -4.43 -34.76 -4.70
C LEU A 383 -4.45 -35.17 -6.18
N VAL A 384 -3.44 -34.77 -6.94
CA VAL A 384 -3.33 -35.12 -8.37
C VAL A 384 -3.32 -36.63 -8.55
N LYS A 385 -2.57 -37.36 -7.72
CA LYS A 385 -2.50 -38.82 -7.77
C LYS A 385 -3.85 -39.49 -7.48
N SER A 386 -4.56 -39.06 -6.42
CA SER A 386 -5.88 -39.62 -6.11
C SER A 386 -6.90 -39.37 -7.22
N MET A 387 -6.84 -38.22 -7.89
CA MET A 387 -7.75 -37.90 -9.00
C MET A 387 -7.45 -38.72 -10.25
N GLN A 388 -6.18 -39.00 -10.54
CA GLN A 388 -5.78 -39.89 -11.64
C GLN A 388 -6.18 -41.36 -11.39
N GLU A 389 -6.10 -41.83 -10.15
CA GLU A 389 -6.55 -43.17 -9.74
C GLU A 389 -8.07 -43.32 -9.85
N VAL A 390 -8.85 -42.28 -9.53
CA VAL A 390 -10.30 -42.28 -9.72
C VAL A 390 -10.66 -42.29 -11.21
N ALA A 391 -9.98 -41.49 -12.03
CA ALA A 391 -10.23 -41.42 -13.48
C ALA A 391 -9.93 -42.75 -14.20
N SER A 392 -8.88 -43.47 -13.79
CA SER A 392 -8.54 -44.80 -14.32
C SER A 392 -9.51 -45.91 -13.86
N ALA A 393 -10.09 -45.77 -12.66
CA ALA A 393 -11.14 -46.67 -12.18
C ALA A 393 -12.48 -46.49 -12.91
N THR A 394 -12.88 -45.25 -13.25
CA THR A 394 -14.13 -44.99 -14.00
C THR A 394 -14.05 -45.37 -15.47
N SER A 395 -12.87 -45.30 -16.09
CA SER A 395 -12.67 -45.70 -17.50
C SER A 395 -12.59 -47.22 -17.69
N THR A 396 -12.36 -47.99 -16.62
CA THR A 396 -12.34 -49.46 -16.65
C THR A 396 -13.71 -50.09 -16.37
N SER A 397 -14.69 -49.34 -15.84
CA SER A 397 -16.06 -49.84 -15.61
C SER A 397 -16.97 -49.81 -16.84
N ASP A 398 -16.64 -49.04 -17.87
CA ASP A 398 -17.46 -48.89 -19.10
C ASP A 398 -17.07 -49.87 -20.23
N LEU A 399 -16.18 -50.83 -19.97
CA LEU A 399 -15.76 -51.87 -20.92
C LEU A 399 -16.11 -53.28 -20.42
N LYS A 400 -17.40 -53.55 -20.21
CA LYS A 400 -17.94 -54.92 -20.30
C LYS A 400 -18.79 -55.03 -21.57
N PRO A 401 -18.29 -55.64 -22.65
CA PRO A 401 -19.15 -56.03 -23.74
C PRO A 401 -20.05 -57.17 -23.24
N CYS A 402 -21.35 -56.91 -23.17
CA CYS A 402 -22.36 -57.97 -23.05
C CYS A 402 -22.29 -58.84 -24.30
N PHE A 403 -21.49 -59.91 -24.27
CA PHE A 403 -21.60 -61.02 -25.20
C PHE A 403 -22.90 -61.78 -24.88
N ALA A 404 -24.00 -61.37 -25.51
CA ALA A 404 -25.22 -62.15 -25.57
C ALA A 404 -24.98 -63.35 -26.51
N GLN A 405 -24.88 -64.54 -25.92
CA GLN A 405 -24.86 -65.80 -26.63
C GLN A 405 -26.23 -66.05 -27.29
N HIS A 406 -26.33 -65.88 -28.60
CA HIS A 406 -27.40 -66.48 -29.38
C HIS A 406 -27.08 -67.98 -29.58
N LYS A 407 -27.86 -68.85 -28.93
CA LYS A 407 -28.02 -70.25 -29.35
C LYS A 407 -29.18 -70.35 -30.34
N PRO A 408 -29.04 -71.09 -31.45
CA PRO A 408 -30.15 -71.41 -32.32
C PRO A 408 -30.84 -72.69 -31.83
N PHE A 409 -32.16 -72.70 -31.78
CA PHE A 409 -33.03 -73.83 -32.17
C PHE A 409 -34.43 -73.28 -32.43
#